data_AF-A0A3M1U428-F1
#
_entry.id   AF-A0A3M1U428-F1
#
_cell.length_a   1.000
_cell.length_b   1.000
_cell.length_c   1.000
_cell.angle_alpha   90.00
_cell.angle_beta   90.00
_cell.angle_gamma   90.00
#
_symmetry.space_group_name_H-M   'P 1'
#
loop_
_entity.id
_entity.type
_entity.pdbx_description
1 polymer ?
#
loop_
_entity_poly.entity_id
_entity_poly.type
_entity_poly.pdbx_seq_one_letter_code
_entity_poly.pdbx_strand_id
1 'polypeptide(L)'
;MTAFMLRCVVLTFAWACTLSAGGLAAQEVWQSAVFPDSLYARYSWQFFTLMVPQVHDTIDWYQPDIGLLNAAFFYATNKAREAHGSQALRFSPQLRHAAVFHAHEMLKHNFVAHDNPWNPPFGSLRQRSQFFDTRASGENVCNVFLLDYQSGRYFYRTARGHKARYFYRDGTPIYRHTYWSMAERMVQAFLDSPPHRRNMLSTAHRSLGCGTALEPPQRARWMPRAFGVQNFGRE
;
A
#
# COMPACT_ATOMS: atom_id res chain seq x y z
N MET A 1 7.54 -10.03 -43.42
CA MET A 1 7.38 -9.18 -42.22
C MET A 1 7.09 -10.10 -41.05
N THR A 2 8.13 -10.55 -40.38
CA THR A 2 8.07 -11.50 -39.25
C THR A 2 8.69 -10.80 -38.05
N ALA A 3 7.86 -10.49 -37.06
CA ALA A 3 8.27 -9.76 -35.87
C ALA A 3 9.09 -10.68 -34.95
N PHE A 4 10.35 -10.31 -34.73
CA PHE A 4 11.22 -10.90 -33.72
C PHE A 4 10.77 -10.42 -32.33
N MET A 5 10.23 -11.32 -31.51
CA MET A 5 10.08 -11.08 -30.07
C MET A 5 11.44 -11.24 -29.40
N LEU A 6 12.07 -10.14 -29.00
CA LEU A 6 13.21 -10.16 -28.09
C LEU A 6 12.72 -10.61 -26.70
N ARG A 7 13.05 -11.84 -26.30
CA ARG A 7 13.00 -12.26 -24.90
C ARG A 7 14.19 -11.61 -24.18
N CYS A 8 13.92 -10.61 -23.35
CA CYS A 8 14.89 -10.12 -22.38
C CYS A 8 15.18 -11.23 -21.36
N VAL A 9 16.37 -11.80 -21.45
CA VAL A 9 16.94 -12.64 -20.39
C VAL A 9 17.42 -11.69 -19.29
N VAL A 10 16.65 -11.60 -18.21
CA VAL A 10 17.11 -10.95 -16.98
C VAL A 10 18.14 -11.88 -16.35
N LEU A 11 19.41 -11.49 -16.41
CA LEU A 11 20.49 -12.13 -15.66
C LEU A 11 20.27 -11.83 -14.17
N THR A 12 19.70 -12.80 -13.45
CA THR A 12 19.66 -12.76 -11.98
C THR A 12 21.06 -13.08 -11.46
N PHE A 13 21.77 -12.08 -10.93
CA PHE A 13 22.92 -12.31 -10.06
C PHE A 13 22.42 -12.98 -8.77
N ALA A 14 22.65 -14.30 -8.66
CA ALA A 14 22.36 -15.06 -7.46
C ALA A 14 23.41 -14.75 -6.38
N TRP A 15 23.06 -13.87 -5.44
CA TRP A 15 23.70 -13.89 -4.13
C TRP A 15 23.18 -15.13 -3.39
N ALA A 16 23.98 -16.19 -3.33
CA ALA A 16 23.65 -17.40 -2.59
C ALA A 16 23.82 -17.15 -1.08
N CYS A 17 22.86 -16.45 -0.47
CA CYS A 17 22.58 -16.56 0.96
C CYS A 17 21.51 -17.63 1.14
N THR A 18 21.74 -18.60 2.02
CA THR A 18 20.73 -19.58 2.44
C THR A 18 19.62 -18.86 3.22
N LEU A 19 18.65 -18.30 2.49
CA LEU A 19 17.48 -17.68 3.09
C LEU A 19 16.63 -18.76 3.76
N SER A 20 16.18 -18.49 4.98
CA SER A 20 15.17 -19.32 5.65
C SER A 20 13.88 -19.34 4.81
N ALA A 21 12.98 -20.30 5.05
CA ALA A 21 11.66 -20.32 4.41
C ALA A 21 10.90 -18.99 4.59
N GLY A 22 11.12 -18.29 5.71
CA GLY A 22 10.62 -16.94 5.94
C GLY A 22 11.22 -15.90 5.01
N GLY A 23 12.52 -15.97 4.69
CA GLY A 23 13.18 -15.07 3.74
C GLY A 23 12.74 -15.27 2.29
N LEU A 24 12.49 -16.51 1.87
CA LEU A 24 11.96 -16.82 0.54
C LEU A 24 10.52 -16.33 0.36
N ALA A 25 9.66 -16.60 1.34
CA ALA A 25 8.27 -16.12 1.33
C ALA A 25 8.19 -14.59 1.38
N ALA A 26 9.12 -13.95 2.09
CA ALA A 26 9.27 -12.52 2.02
C ALA A 26 9.57 -12.13 0.56
N GLN A 27 10.57 -12.74 -0.08
CA GLN A 27 11.04 -12.39 -1.44
C GLN A 27 9.99 -12.50 -2.53
N GLU A 28 9.07 -13.46 -2.44
CA GLU A 28 7.94 -13.59 -3.37
C GLU A 28 6.91 -12.46 -3.22
N VAL A 29 6.71 -11.93 -2.01
CA VAL A 29 5.64 -10.96 -1.71
C VAL A 29 5.89 -9.57 -2.31
N TRP A 30 7.15 -9.11 -2.46
CA TRP A 30 7.42 -7.79 -3.05
C TRP A 30 7.80 -7.82 -4.53
N GLN A 31 7.96 -9.00 -5.14
CA GLN A 31 8.25 -9.14 -6.57
C GLN A 31 6.99 -9.21 -7.46
N SER A 32 5.78 -9.23 -6.88
CA SER A 32 4.55 -9.19 -7.68
C SER A 32 4.25 -7.77 -8.22
N ALA A 33 4.51 -7.58 -9.52
CA ALA A 33 3.79 -6.77 -10.53
C ALA A 33 3.17 -5.41 -10.14
N VAL A 34 3.37 -4.33 -10.93
CA VAL A 34 4.56 -3.47 -11.08
C VAL A 34 4.02 -2.10 -11.53
N PHE A 35 3.99 -1.11 -10.64
CA PHE A 35 4.15 0.28 -11.11
C PHE A 35 5.67 0.53 -11.19
N PRO A 36 6.24 0.82 -12.37
CA PRO A 36 7.68 0.83 -12.54
C PRO A 36 8.36 1.85 -11.62
N ASP A 37 9.40 1.42 -10.90
CA ASP A 37 10.20 2.25 -9.99
C ASP A 37 10.71 3.52 -10.69
N SER A 38 11.04 3.42 -11.98
CA SER A 38 11.50 4.53 -12.80
C SER A 38 10.45 5.63 -13.01
N LEU A 39 9.15 5.31 -12.90
CA LEU A 39 8.08 6.31 -13.01
C LEU A 39 7.88 7.09 -11.71
N TYR A 40 8.17 6.50 -10.55
CA TYR A 40 8.12 7.20 -9.25
C TYR A 40 9.02 8.44 -9.21
N ALA A 41 10.19 8.37 -9.84
CA ALA A 41 11.14 9.48 -9.87
C ALA A 41 10.79 10.55 -10.91
N ARG A 42 9.93 10.24 -11.90
CA ARG A 42 9.63 11.13 -13.03
C ARG A 42 8.36 11.93 -12.83
N TYR A 43 7.40 11.42 -12.07
CA TYR A 43 6.08 12.03 -11.98
C TYR A 43 5.94 12.83 -10.67
N SER A 44 5.24 13.96 -10.75
CA SER A 44 4.58 14.54 -9.58
C SER A 44 3.23 13.83 -9.35
N TRP A 45 2.54 14.12 -8.24
CA TRP A 45 1.21 13.55 -8.04
C TRP A 45 0.22 14.02 -9.12
N GLN A 46 0.33 15.27 -9.59
CA GLN A 46 -0.50 15.81 -10.67
C GLN A 46 -0.28 15.00 -11.95
N PHE A 47 0.98 14.86 -12.35
CA PHE A 47 1.32 14.16 -13.58
C PHE A 47 0.96 12.67 -13.52
N PHE A 48 1.16 12.03 -12.35
CA PHE A 48 0.70 10.66 -12.12
C PHE A 48 -0.81 10.52 -12.32
N THR A 49 -1.63 11.38 -11.72
CA THR A 49 -3.10 11.32 -11.86
C THR A 49 -3.61 11.61 -13.26
N LEU A 50 -2.80 12.26 -14.11
CA LEU A 50 -3.14 12.56 -15.51
C LEU A 50 -2.66 11.46 -16.46
N MET A 51 -1.43 10.96 -16.28
CA MET A 51 -0.80 10.03 -17.21
C MET A 51 -1.09 8.55 -16.93
N VAL A 52 -1.65 8.25 -15.76
CA VAL A 52 -2.02 6.89 -15.34
C VAL A 52 -3.54 6.85 -15.12
N PRO A 53 -4.35 6.85 -16.19
CA PRO A 53 -5.81 6.93 -16.08
C PRO A 53 -6.41 5.79 -15.26
N GLN A 54 -5.75 4.62 -15.23
CA GLN A 54 -6.15 3.46 -14.45
C GLN A 54 -6.25 3.75 -12.94
N VAL A 55 -5.60 4.81 -12.44
CA VAL A 55 -5.73 5.20 -11.04
C VAL A 55 -7.17 5.62 -10.68
N HIS A 56 -7.95 6.00 -11.68
CA HIS A 56 -9.37 6.36 -11.54
C HIS A 56 -10.31 5.17 -11.74
N ASP A 57 -9.78 3.99 -12.07
CA ASP A 57 -10.59 2.78 -12.15
C ASP A 57 -10.97 2.31 -10.74
N THR A 58 -12.18 1.78 -10.61
CA THR A 58 -12.61 1.10 -9.38
C THR A 58 -11.73 -0.12 -9.13
N ILE A 59 -11.23 -0.29 -7.90
CA ILE A 59 -10.36 -1.42 -7.57
C ILE A 59 -11.09 -2.75 -7.83
N ASP A 60 -10.52 -3.59 -8.68
CA ASP A 60 -10.96 -4.98 -8.79
C ASP A 60 -10.58 -5.73 -7.51
N TRP A 61 -11.58 -6.20 -6.77
CA TRP A 61 -11.38 -6.83 -5.48
C TRP A 61 -10.81 -8.26 -5.61
N TYR A 62 -10.96 -8.90 -6.78
CA TYR A 62 -10.44 -10.26 -7.00
C TYR A 62 -9.00 -10.25 -7.47
N GLN A 63 -8.67 -9.29 -8.32
CA GLN A 63 -7.36 -9.16 -8.94
C GLN A 63 -6.90 -7.70 -8.87
N PRO A 64 -6.67 -7.17 -7.65
CA PRO A 64 -6.24 -5.78 -7.51
C PRO A 64 -4.82 -5.60 -8.03
N ASP A 65 -4.57 -4.48 -8.71
CA ASP A 65 -3.22 -4.03 -9.00
C ASP A 65 -2.63 -3.35 -7.75
N ILE A 66 -1.99 -4.16 -6.90
CA ILE A 66 -1.36 -3.67 -5.67
C ILE A 66 -0.20 -2.72 -5.99
N GLY A 67 0.50 -2.89 -7.11
CA GLY A 67 1.55 -1.99 -7.56
C GLY A 67 1.03 -0.58 -7.82
N LEU A 68 -0.08 -0.47 -8.53
CA LEU A 68 -0.79 0.79 -8.78
C LEU A 68 -1.35 1.40 -7.49
N LEU A 69 -1.90 0.59 -6.57
CA LEU A 69 -2.39 1.09 -5.28
C LEU A 69 -1.27 1.66 -4.41
N ASN A 70 -0.11 0.98 -4.37
CA ASN A 70 1.07 1.48 -3.67
C ASN A 70 1.58 2.81 -4.27
N ALA A 71 1.55 2.93 -5.60
CA ALA A 71 1.91 4.17 -6.29
C ALA A 71 0.93 5.30 -5.95
N ALA A 72 -0.38 5.02 -6.06
CA ALA A 72 -1.43 5.96 -5.69
C ALA A 72 -1.25 6.43 -4.24
N PHE A 73 -0.95 5.52 -3.31
CA PHE A 73 -0.72 5.85 -1.91
C PHE A 73 0.49 6.77 -1.70
N PHE A 74 1.61 6.49 -2.37
CA PHE A 74 2.78 7.37 -2.36
C PHE A 74 2.45 8.78 -2.90
N TYR A 75 1.81 8.87 -4.06
CA TYR A 75 1.49 10.17 -4.67
C TYR A 75 0.42 10.95 -3.90
N ALA A 76 -0.60 10.28 -3.35
CA ALA A 76 -1.58 10.91 -2.47
C ALA A 76 -0.92 11.46 -1.19
N THR A 77 0.10 10.76 -0.67
CA THR A 77 0.89 11.26 0.47
C THR A 77 1.61 12.55 0.09
N ASN A 78 2.25 12.60 -1.08
CA ASN A 78 2.93 13.81 -1.55
C ASN A 78 1.97 14.96 -1.87
N LYS A 79 0.79 14.67 -2.43
CA LYS A 79 -0.30 15.66 -2.57
C LYS A 79 -0.66 16.28 -1.21
N ALA A 80 -0.89 15.44 -0.19
CA ALA A 80 -1.22 15.92 1.15
C ALA A 80 -0.08 16.72 1.77
N ARG A 81 1.18 16.31 1.59
CA ARG A 81 2.34 17.06 2.07
C ARG A 81 2.42 18.45 1.44
N GLU A 82 2.31 18.54 0.11
CA GLU A 82 2.34 19.82 -0.60
C GLU A 82 1.18 20.74 -0.16
N ALA A 83 -0.02 20.20 0.02
CA ALA A 83 -1.17 20.95 0.53
C ALA A 83 -0.97 21.51 1.95
N HIS A 84 -0.06 20.93 2.73
CA HIS A 84 0.34 21.39 4.06
C HIS A 84 1.71 22.09 4.08
N GLY A 85 2.21 22.55 2.92
CA GLY A 85 3.47 23.29 2.81
C GLY A 85 4.74 22.46 3.04
N SER A 86 4.63 21.13 3.06
CA SER A 86 5.77 20.21 3.18
C SER A 86 6.27 19.79 1.80
N GLN A 87 7.60 19.65 1.65
CA GLN A 87 8.20 19.15 0.42
C GLN A 87 7.78 17.70 0.13
N ALA A 88 7.56 17.36 -1.15
CA ALA A 88 7.35 15.98 -1.58
C ALA A 88 8.54 15.08 -1.18
N LEU A 89 8.24 13.86 -0.75
CA LEU A 89 9.23 12.84 -0.42
C LEU A 89 9.65 12.08 -1.68
N ARG A 90 10.93 11.70 -1.74
CA ARG A 90 11.46 10.82 -2.78
C ARG A 90 10.98 9.39 -2.57
N PHE A 91 10.73 8.68 -3.66
CA PHE A 91 10.43 7.25 -3.59
C PHE A 91 11.67 6.45 -3.17
N SER A 92 11.47 5.46 -2.30
CA SER A 92 12.48 4.44 -1.99
C SER A 92 11.89 3.03 -2.19
N PRO A 93 12.47 2.22 -3.09
CA PRO A 93 11.99 0.85 -3.30
C PRO A 93 12.23 -0.04 -2.08
N GLN A 94 13.32 0.14 -1.34
CA GLN A 94 13.62 -0.63 -0.13
C GLN A 94 12.61 -0.32 1.00
N LEU A 95 12.26 0.95 1.21
CA LEU A 95 11.20 1.32 2.15
C LEU A 95 9.85 0.72 1.73
N ARG A 96 9.54 0.70 0.42
CA ARG A 96 8.33 0.08 -0.12
C ARG A 96 8.31 -1.41 0.15
N HIS A 97 9.40 -2.14 -0.09
CA HIS A 97 9.44 -3.59 0.14
C HIS A 97 9.16 -3.92 1.60
N ALA A 98 9.79 -3.20 2.54
CA ALA A 98 9.51 -3.35 3.97
C ALA A 98 8.05 -3.03 4.33
N ALA A 99 7.45 -2.00 3.71
CA ALA A 99 6.07 -1.60 3.95
C ALA A 99 5.06 -2.63 3.40
N VAL A 100 5.29 -3.13 2.18
CA VAL A 100 4.46 -4.17 1.55
C VAL A 100 4.48 -5.43 2.39
N PHE A 101 5.67 -5.89 2.79
CA PHE A 101 5.82 -7.05 3.66
C PHE A 101 4.99 -6.90 4.95
N HIS A 102 5.10 -5.75 5.63
CA HIS A 102 4.38 -5.54 6.89
C HIS A 102 2.85 -5.43 6.68
N ALA A 103 2.40 -4.81 5.59
CA ALA A 103 0.98 -4.78 5.23
C ALA A 103 0.42 -6.21 5.00
N HIS A 104 1.20 -7.06 4.33
CA HIS A 104 0.86 -8.47 4.12
C HIS A 104 0.83 -9.27 5.41
N GLU A 105 1.77 -9.06 6.34
CA GLU A 105 1.78 -9.73 7.65
C GLU A 105 0.57 -9.31 8.49
N MET A 106 0.26 -8.01 8.55
CA MET A 106 -0.94 -7.47 9.20
C MET A 106 -2.22 -8.10 8.63
N LEU A 107 -2.31 -8.22 7.30
CA LEU A 107 -3.41 -8.91 6.66
C LEU A 107 -3.42 -10.39 7.05
N LYS A 108 -2.32 -11.12 6.85
CA LYS A 108 -2.21 -12.57 7.06
C LYS A 108 -2.61 -12.98 8.48
N HIS A 109 -2.13 -12.26 9.47
CA HIS A 109 -2.35 -12.56 10.88
C HIS A 109 -3.47 -11.73 11.53
N ASN A 110 -4.18 -10.92 10.74
CA ASN A 110 -5.35 -10.15 11.16
C ASN A 110 -5.08 -9.21 12.35
N PHE A 111 -4.02 -8.41 12.28
CA PHE A 111 -3.67 -7.41 13.29
C PHE A 111 -3.35 -6.05 12.65
N VAL A 112 -3.34 -4.98 13.45
CA VAL A 112 -2.87 -3.65 13.03
C VAL A 112 -1.96 -3.11 14.13
N ALA A 113 -0.65 -3.17 13.91
CA ALA A 113 0.35 -2.69 14.86
C ALA A 113 1.68 -2.43 14.15
N HIS A 114 2.53 -1.61 14.76
CA HIS A 114 3.91 -1.40 14.30
C HIS A 114 4.77 -2.66 14.45
N ASP A 115 4.61 -3.34 15.59
CA ASP A 115 5.33 -4.58 15.88
C ASP A 115 4.54 -5.80 15.42
N ASN A 116 5.22 -6.74 14.78
CA ASN A 116 4.69 -8.02 14.32
C ASN A 116 5.00 -9.12 15.36
N PRO A 117 4.02 -9.54 16.18
CA PRO A 117 4.23 -10.56 17.20
C PRO A 117 4.30 -11.99 16.62
N TRP A 118 3.93 -12.16 15.35
CA TRP A 118 3.81 -13.47 14.69
C TRP A 118 5.08 -13.87 13.93
N ASN A 119 5.98 -12.92 13.69
CA ASN A 119 7.21 -13.16 12.95
C ASN A 119 8.38 -12.39 13.59
N PRO A 120 8.94 -12.90 14.71
CA PRO A 120 9.95 -12.20 15.51
C PRO A 120 11.19 -11.70 14.73
N PRO A 121 11.72 -12.41 13.71
CA PRO A 121 12.81 -11.89 12.88
C PRO A 121 12.45 -10.60 12.11
N PHE A 122 11.16 -10.30 11.96
CA PHE A 122 10.61 -9.12 11.30
C PHE A 122 9.68 -8.31 12.23
N GLY A 123 9.85 -8.49 13.55
CA GLY A 123 8.94 -7.98 14.57
C GLY A 123 8.85 -6.46 14.54
N SER A 124 9.97 -5.78 14.75
CA SER A 124 10.05 -4.32 14.80
C SER A 124 10.37 -3.69 13.45
N LEU A 125 10.07 -2.39 13.31
CA LEU A 125 10.51 -1.59 12.16
C LEU A 125 12.03 -1.69 11.93
N ARG A 126 12.83 -1.73 12.99
CA ARG A 126 14.30 -1.87 12.90
C ARG A 126 14.71 -3.19 12.27
N GLN A 127 14.09 -4.29 12.69
CA GLN A 127 14.39 -5.63 12.17
C GLN A 127 13.98 -5.74 10.70
N ARG A 128 12.77 -5.26 10.35
CA ARG A 128 12.37 -5.16 8.93
C ARG A 128 13.36 -4.31 8.14
N SER A 129 13.75 -3.16 8.66
CA SER A 129 14.68 -2.25 7.98
C SER A 129 16.04 -2.89 7.70
N GLN A 130 16.56 -3.65 8.66
CA GLN A 130 17.82 -4.39 8.49
C GLN A 130 17.72 -5.46 7.39
N PHE A 131 16.61 -6.21 7.35
CA PHE A 131 16.43 -7.26 6.34
C PHE A 131 16.25 -6.69 4.93
N PHE A 132 15.51 -5.59 4.80
CA PHE A 132 15.22 -4.95 3.53
C PHE A 132 16.28 -3.97 3.05
N ASP A 133 17.41 -3.88 3.74
CA ASP A 133 18.49 -2.92 3.49
C ASP A 133 17.97 -1.48 3.36
N THR A 134 17.23 -1.03 4.39
CA THR A 134 16.69 0.32 4.46
C THR A 134 16.93 0.96 5.83
N ARG A 135 16.73 2.27 5.90
CA ARG A 135 16.92 3.09 7.12
C ARG A 135 15.63 3.82 7.46
N ALA A 136 14.56 3.05 7.68
CA ALA A 136 13.29 3.65 8.11
C ALA A 136 13.47 4.31 9.48
N SER A 137 12.97 5.53 9.58
CA SER A 137 13.08 6.44 10.73
C SER A 137 11.71 6.86 11.28
N GLY A 138 10.65 6.42 10.63
CA GLY A 138 9.26 6.61 11.02
C GLY A 138 8.37 5.62 10.27
N GLU A 139 7.25 5.26 10.85
CA GLU A 139 6.26 4.38 10.26
C GLU A 139 4.85 4.87 10.60
N ASN A 140 3.93 4.78 9.66
CA ASN A 140 2.49 4.86 9.90
C ASN A 140 1.85 3.55 9.44
N VAL A 141 0.89 3.02 10.21
CA VAL A 141 0.12 1.83 9.85
C VAL A 141 -1.38 2.08 10.04
N CYS A 142 -2.20 1.59 9.12
CA CYS A 142 -3.66 1.67 9.24
C CYS A 142 -4.35 0.45 8.66
N ASN A 143 -5.63 0.31 9.00
CA ASN A 143 -6.59 -0.35 8.13
C ASN A 143 -7.76 0.61 7.84
N VAL A 144 -8.28 0.52 6.63
CA VAL A 144 -9.50 1.23 6.18
C VAL A 144 -10.42 0.22 5.48
N PHE A 145 -11.63 0.63 5.15
CA PHE A 145 -12.53 -0.20 4.35
C PHE A 145 -12.27 -0.01 2.85
N LEU A 146 -12.41 -1.09 2.07
CA LEU A 146 -12.34 -1.04 0.60
C LEU A 146 -13.54 -0.33 -0.03
N LEU A 147 -14.63 -0.25 0.71
CA LEU A 147 -15.86 0.44 0.31
C LEU A 147 -15.79 1.90 0.75
N ASP A 148 -16.31 2.80 -0.09
CA ASP A 148 -16.46 4.24 0.20
C ASP A 148 -17.59 4.48 1.21
N TYR A 149 -17.35 3.98 2.40
CA TYR A 149 -18.26 3.99 3.52
C TYR A 149 -18.06 5.25 4.36
N GLN A 150 -19.18 5.83 4.75
CA GLN A 150 -19.28 6.95 5.67
C GLN A 150 -19.39 6.42 7.09
N SER A 151 -18.34 6.63 7.89
CA SER A 151 -18.29 6.15 9.28
C SER A 151 -19.50 6.61 10.09
N GLY A 152 -20.03 5.73 10.92
CA GLY A 152 -21.21 5.97 11.75
C GLY A 152 -22.57 5.72 11.07
N ARG A 153 -22.63 5.48 9.75
CA ARG A 153 -23.89 5.14 9.08
C ARG A 153 -24.18 3.64 9.12
N TYR A 154 -25.41 3.26 9.41
CA TYR A 154 -25.81 1.85 9.30
C TYR A 154 -25.84 1.39 7.84
N PHE A 155 -25.35 0.18 7.60
CA PHE A 155 -25.36 -0.46 6.29
C PHE A 155 -25.84 -1.91 6.39
N TYR A 156 -26.27 -2.47 5.26
CA TYR A 156 -26.53 -3.89 5.09
C TYR A 156 -25.88 -4.40 3.80
N ARG A 157 -25.82 -5.73 3.65
CA ARG A 157 -25.35 -6.38 2.42
C ARG A 157 -26.35 -7.40 1.92
N THR A 158 -26.37 -7.63 0.61
CA THR A 158 -27.31 -8.57 -0.03
C THR A 158 -26.86 -10.02 0.00
N ALA A 159 -25.55 -10.28 0.09
CA ALA A 159 -24.96 -11.63 0.10
C ALA A 159 -23.58 -11.62 0.75
N ARG A 160 -22.92 -12.77 0.85
CA ARG A 160 -21.51 -12.90 1.22
C ARG A 160 -20.63 -13.07 -0.02
N GLY A 161 -19.33 -12.81 0.14
CA GLY A 161 -18.34 -13.03 -0.91
C GLY A 161 -18.68 -12.29 -2.19
N HIS A 162 -18.61 -12.97 -3.33
CA HIS A 162 -18.58 -12.30 -4.62
C HIS A 162 -19.86 -11.67 -5.14
N LYS A 163 -20.99 -12.03 -4.52
CA LYS A 163 -22.30 -11.43 -4.82
C LYS A 163 -22.66 -10.31 -3.84
N ALA A 164 -21.78 -9.99 -2.89
CA ALA A 164 -22.03 -8.99 -1.88
C ALA A 164 -22.14 -7.60 -2.54
N ARG A 165 -23.33 -7.01 -2.44
CA ARG A 165 -23.56 -5.59 -2.68
C ARG A 165 -23.88 -4.94 -1.34
N TYR A 166 -23.42 -3.72 -1.15
CA TYR A 166 -23.52 -3.00 0.12
C TYR A 166 -24.39 -1.78 -0.06
N PHE A 167 -25.23 -1.49 0.93
CA PHE A 167 -26.20 -0.40 0.88
C PHE A 167 -26.31 0.25 2.26
N TYR A 168 -26.52 1.56 2.30
CA TYR A 168 -27.03 2.23 3.49
C TYR A 168 -28.50 1.85 3.72
N ARG A 169 -29.02 2.11 4.93
CA ARG A 169 -30.42 1.79 5.29
C ARG A 169 -31.46 2.46 4.38
N ASP A 170 -31.13 3.59 3.77
CA ASP A 170 -31.97 4.31 2.81
C ASP A 170 -31.95 3.71 1.39
N GLY A 171 -31.23 2.60 1.18
CA GLY A 171 -31.10 1.93 -0.11
C GLY A 171 -29.99 2.51 -1.02
N THR A 172 -29.26 3.53 -0.58
CA THR A 172 -28.13 4.09 -1.32
C THR A 172 -26.99 3.07 -1.40
N PRO A 173 -26.47 2.71 -2.60
CA PRO A 173 -25.37 1.77 -2.74
C PRO A 173 -24.05 2.32 -2.21
N ILE A 174 -23.24 1.43 -1.63
CA ILE A 174 -21.87 1.71 -1.19
C ILE A 174 -20.91 1.03 -2.15
N TYR A 175 -20.20 1.83 -2.94
CA TYR A 175 -19.27 1.33 -3.95
C TYR A 175 -17.87 1.11 -3.39
N ARG A 176 -17.05 0.36 -4.13
CA ARG A 176 -15.62 0.26 -3.87
C ARG A 176 -14.93 1.56 -4.26
N HIS A 177 -13.83 1.87 -3.57
CA HIS A 177 -12.96 2.94 -3.97
C HIS A 177 -12.29 2.67 -5.34
N THR A 178 -11.99 3.75 -6.04
CA THR A 178 -10.93 3.77 -7.06
C THR A 178 -9.56 3.66 -6.42
N TYR A 179 -8.51 3.37 -7.19
CA TYR A 179 -7.14 3.37 -6.64
C TYR A 179 -6.78 4.72 -6.00
N TRP A 180 -7.14 5.83 -6.67
CA TRP A 180 -6.88 7.17 -6.17
C TRP A 180 -7.68 7.50 -4.91
N SER A 181 -9.01 7.28 -4.91
CA SER A 181 -9.84 7.58 -3.74
C SER A 181 -9.53 6.69 -2.54
N MET A 182 -9.07 5.45 -2.76
CA MET A 182 -8.56 4.59 -1.69
C MET A 182 -7.29 5.17 -1.08
N ALA A 183 -6.33 5.57 -1.91
CA ALA A 183 -5.09 6.18 -1.47
C ALA A 183 -5.36 7.47 -0.67
N GLU A 184 -6.25 8.33 -1.15
CA GLU A 184 -6.68 9.53 -0.42
C GLU A 184 -7.35 9.17 0.91
N ARG A 185 -8.20 8.13 0.95
CA ARG A 185 -8.82 7.66 2.18
C ARG A 185 -7.80 7.18 3.22
N MET A 186 -6.77 6.44 2.80
CA MET A 186 -5.69 6.00 3.70
C MET A 186 -4.88 7.19 4.22
N VAL A 187 -4.52 8.13 3.35
CA VAL A 187 -3.81 9.35 3.73
C VAL A 187 -4.64 10.20 4.68
N GLN A 188 -5.93 10.34 4.45
CA GLN A 188 -6.83 11.08 5.34
C GLN A 188 -6.89 10.44 6.72
N ALA A 189 -6.95 9.10 6.82
CA ALA A 189 -6.93 8.41 8.11
C ALA A 189 -5.64 8.70 8.91
N PHE A 190 -4.50 8.90 8.24
CA PHE A 190 -3.27 9.37 8.89
C PHE A 190 -3.30 10.85 9.22
N LEU A 191 -3.83 11.69 8.33
CA LEU A 191 -4.05 13.10 8.62
C LEU A 191 -4.96 13.27 9.83
N ASP A 192 -5.96 12.44 10.07
CA ASP A 192 -6.88 12.62 11.20
C ASP A 192 -6.27 12.22 12.55
N SER A 193 -5.16 11.46 12.53
CA SER A 193 -4.45 11.02 13.74
C SER A 193 -3.23 11.90 14.03
N PRO A 194 -3.19 12.66 15.15
CA PRO A 194 -2.05 13.51 15.50
C PRO A 194 -0.68 12.81 15.43
N PRO A 195 -0.46 11.59 15.98
CA PRO A 195 0.83 10.91 15.85
C PRO A 195 1.19 10.56 14.41
N HIS A 196 0.24 10.06 13.60
CA HIS A 196 0.53 9.70 12.21
C HIS A 196 0.75 10.93 11.32
N ARG A 197 -0.02 11.99 11.54
CA ARG A 197 0.12 13.29 10.89
C ARG A 197 1.51 13.88 11.12
N ARG A 198 2.09 13.75 12.33
CA ARG A 198 3.45 14.22 12.62
C ARG A 198 4.50 13.54 11.75
N ASN A 199 4.43 12.22 11.58
CA ASN A 199 5.34 11.50 10.67
C ASN A 199 5.15 11.98 9.23
N MET A 200 3.91 12.00 8.76
CA MET A 200 3.59 12.31 7.37
C MET A 200 3.95 13.75 6.95
N LEU A 201 3.88 14.72 7.87
CA LEU A 201 4.21 16.13 7.61
C LEU A 201 5.59 16.55 8.13
N SER A 202 6.38 15.59 8.65
CA SER A 202 7.71 15.88 9.19
C SER A 202 8.64 16.43 8.11
N THR A 203 9.38 17.47 8.46
CA THR A 203 10.49 18.05 7.68
C THR A 203 11.81 17.32 7.92
N ALA A 204 11.85 16.25 8.73
CA ALA A 204 13.03 15.41 8.92
C ALA A 204 13.12 14.27 7.90
N HIS A 205 12.00 13.87 7.28
CA HIS A 205 11.97 12.80 6.30
C HIS A 205 12.25 13.32 4.88
N ARG A 206 12.93 12.51 4.07
CA ARG A 206 13.29 12.82 2.67
C ARG A 206 12.85 11.74 1.69
N SER A 207 12.61 10.52 2.17
CA SER A 207 12.10 9.42 1.37
C SER A 207 10.89 8.73 1.99
N LEU A 208 10.12 8.06 1.14
CA LEU A 208 8.91 7.34 1.46
C LEU A 208 8.83 6.05 0.65
N GLY A 209 8.40 4.97 1.30
CA GLY A 209 7.89 3.77 0.66
C GLY A 209 6.51 3.41 1.23
N CYS A 210 5.56 3.12 0.35
CA CYS A 210 4.20 2.77 0.72
C CYS A 210 3.88 1.32 0.36
N GLY A 211 3.22 0.60 1.26
CA GLY A 211 2.79 -0.78 1.04
C GLY A 211 1.33 -0.96 1.43
N THR A 212 0.62 -1.76 0.65
CA THR A 212 -0.79 -2.07 0.88
C THR A 212 -1.07 -3.56 0.75
N ALA A 213 -2.10 -4.03 1.44
CA ALA A 213 -2.61 -5.38 1.30
C ALA A 213 -4.14 -5.36 1.42
N LEU A 214 -4.84 -6.02 0.49
CA LEU A 214 -6.30 -6.05 0.46
C LEU A 214 -6.84 -7.39 0.96
N GLU A 215 -7.82 -7.34 1.86
CA GLU A 215 -8.49 -8.54 2.33
C GLU A 215 -9.26 -9.19 1.19
N PRO A 216 -8.99 -10.46 0.83
CA PRO A 216 -9.62 -11.09 -0.32
C PRO A 216 -11.11 -11.38 -0.04
N PRO A 217 -11.94 -11.48 -1.09
CA PRO A 217 -13.39 -11.71 -0.99
C PRO A 217 -13.80 -12.89 -0.10
N GLN A 218 -12.98 -13.95 -0.06
CA GLN A 218 -13.22 -15.16 0.71
C GLN A 218 -13.02 -14.95 2.22
N ARG A 219 -12.20 -13.96 2.61
CA ARG A 219 -11.91 -13.64 4.03
C ARG A 219 -12.83 -12.57 4.61
N ALA A 220 -13.37 -11.69 3.78
CA ALA A 220 -14.18 -10.57 4.27
C ALA A 220 -15.48 -11.04 4.92
N ARG A 221 -15.53 -10.98 6.26
CA ARG A 221 -16.71 -11.38 7.05
C ARG A 221 -17.81 -10.33 7.04
N TRP A 222 -17.45 -9.05 6.95
CA TRP A 222 -18.37 -7.90 6.98
C TRP A 222 -18.06 -6.92 5.88
N MET A 223 -17.15 -5.99 6.13
CA MET A 223 -16.63 -5.08 5.12
C MET A 223 -15.20 -5.49 4.79
N PRO A 224 -14.83 -5.59 3.50
CA PRO A 224 -13.44 -5.79 3.12
C PRO A 224 -12.57 -4.67 3.65
N ARG A 225 -11.42 -5.06 4.20
CA ARG A 225 -10.42 -4.13 4.71
C ARG A 225 -9.24 -4.03 3.76
N ALA A 226 -8.64 -2.86 3.76
CA ALA A 226 -7.35 -2.58 3.16
C ALA A 226 -6.39 -2.19 4.29
N PHE A 227 -5.21 -2.80 4.30
CA PHE A 227 -4.12 -2.48 5.23
C PHE A 227 -3.13 -1.59 4.49
N GLY A 228 -2.64 -0.55 5.16
CA GLY A 228 -1.70 0.42 4.60
C GLY A 228 -0.54 0.68 5.54
N VAL A 229 0.66 0.77 4.98
CA VAL A 229 1.91 1.10 5.69
C VAL A 229 2.66 2.18 4.92
N GLN A 230 3.13 3.20 5.64
CA GLN A 230 4.11 4.17 5.15
C GLN A 230 5.40 4.03 5.96
N ASN A 231 6.52 3.79 5.30
CA ASN A 231 7.85 3.83 5.90
C ASN A 231 8.61 5.08 5.43
N PHE A 232 9.16 5.84 6.36
CA PHE A 232 9.80 7.13 6.09
C PHE A 232 11.31 7.06 6.34
N GLY A 233 12.12 7.52 5.39
CA GLY A 233 13.58 7.63 5.52
C GLY A 233 14.05 9.09 5.65
N ARG A 234 15.26 9.29 6.17
CA ARG A 234 15.92 10.61 6.24
C ARG A 234 16.79 10.94 5.03
N GLU A 235 17.07 9.94 4.19
CA GLU A 235 17.91 10.01 2.99
C GLU A 235 17.06 9.93 1.72
#